data_AF-A0A8K0JXC0-F1
#
_entry.id   AF-A0A8K0JXC0-F1
#
_cell.length_a   1.000
_cell.length_b   1.000
_cell.length_c   1.000
_cell.angle_alpha   90.00
_cell.angle_beta   90.00
_cell.angle_gamma   90.00
#
_symmetry.space_group_name_H-M   'P 1'
#
loop_
_entity.id
_entity.type
_entity.pdbx_description
1 polymer ?
#
loop_
_entity_poly.entity_id
_entity_poly.type
_entity_poly.pdbx_seq_one_letter_code
_entity_poly.pdbx_strand_id
1 'polypeptide(L)'
;MDWKNSLATVAFIVLCFVGIPLHVDINSRNETADLFETYIRKYNKTYRNNSLEYKRRYSNFQNSLKSIELMNSAKSSDIGAIYGLTKFSDLSPDEFLHNHLLPGLHERIAKRNYTDKNNLHSYKHRRHHTNHIHKRAVLPQKVDWRTKGIIGAIRNQKDCGGCWAFSTVETVESMNALKTGKIETLSVQQSKPLI
;
A
#
# COMPACT_ATOMS: atom_id res chain seq x y z
N MET A 1 57.40 -0.33 -30.56
CA MET A 1 56.32 -0.27 -29.56
C MET A 1 57.00 -0.02 -28.23
N ASP A 2 56.96 1.22 -27.75
CA ASP A 2 57.79 1.65 -26.62
C ASP A 2 57.35 0.98 -25.33
N TRP A 3 58.25 0.18 -24.74
CA TRP A 3 58.04 -0.52 -23.47
C TRP A 3 57.53 0.41 -22.36
N LYS A 4 57.93 1.68 -22.39
CA LYS A 4 57.47 2.74 -21.48
C LYS A 4 55.96 2.99 -21.58
N ASN A 5 55.41 2.96 -22.80
CA ASN A 5 53.97 3.14 -23.02
C ASN A 5 53.18 1.90 -22.60
N SER A 6 53.74 0.71 -22.80
CA SER A 6 53.16 -0.56 -22.31
C SER A 6 53.17 -0.65 -20.78
N LEU A 7 54.21 -0.13 -20.12
CA LEU A 7 54.28 -0.10 -18.66
C LEU A 7 53.30 0.91 -18.06
N ALA A 8 53.15 2.07 -18.72
CA ALA A 8 52.21 3.10 -18.31
C ALA A 8 50.76 2.64 -18.44
N THR A 9 50.39 1.90 -19.50
CA THR A 9 49.04 1.36 -19.66
C THR A 9 48.73 0.28 -18.63
N VAL A 10 49.68 -0.63 -18.35
CA VAL A 10 49.51 -1.65 -17.30
C VAL A 10 49.38 -0.99 -15.92
N ALA A 11 50.21 0.02 -15.62
CA ALA A 11 50.11 0.75 -14.36
C ALA A 11 48.75 1.45 -14.21
N PHE A 12 48.23 2.06 -15.28
CA PHE A 12 46.91 2.71 -15.26
C PHE A 12 45.76 1.72 -15.03
N ILE A 13 45.81 0.55 -15.69
CA ILE A 13 44.81 -0.51 -15.50
C ILE A 13 44.84 -1.02 -14.05
N VAL A 14 46.03 -1.26 -13.49
CA VAL A 14 46.17 -1.69 -12.09
C VAL A 14 45.64 -0.61 -11.13
N LEU A 15 45.89 0.67 -11.40
CA LEU A 15 45.38 1.78 -10.60
C LEU A 15 43.85 1.88 -10.66
N CYS A 16 43.23 1.57 -11.81
CA CYS A 16 41.78 1.51 -11.95
C CYS A 16 41.13 0.33 -11.20
N PHE A 17 41.81 -0.83 -11.08
CA PHE A 17 41.26 -2.01 -10.38
C PHE A 17 41.62 -2.07 -8.89
N VAL A 18 42.72 -1.42 -8.47
CA VAL A 18 43.23 -1.47 -7.08
C VAL A 18 42.97 -0.16 -6.32
N GLY A 19 42.88 0.98 -7.02
CA GLY A 19 42.73 2.31 -6.41
C GLY A 19 41.30 2.70 -6.04
N ILE A 20 40.29 1.94 -6.47
CA ILE A 20 38.90 2.13 -6.07
C ILE A 20 38.50 0.89 -5.26
N PRO A 21 38.54 0.93 -3.92
CA PRO A 21 37.98 -0.15 -3.12
C PRO A 21 36.47 -0.18 -3.39
N LEU A 22 36.02 -1.14 -4.21
CA LEU A 22 34.61 -1.50 -4.30
C LEU A 22 34.23 -2.09 -2.94
N HIS A 23 33.75 -1.23 -2.04
CA HIS A 23 33.24 -1.64 -0.74
C HIS A 23 31.89 -2.32 -0.96
N VAL A 24 31.95 -3.59 -1.34
CA VAL A 24 30.77 -4.45 -1.40
C VAL A 24 30.37 -4.76 0.04
N ASP A 25 29.30 -4.14 0.52
CA ASP A 25 28.80 -4.35 1.87
C ASP A 25 28.12 -5.73 1.99
N ILE A 26 28.92 -6.76 2.25
CA ILE A 26 28.48 -8.15 2.40
C ILE A 26 27.63 -8.31 3.67
N ASN A 27 27.94 -7.54 4.73
CA ASN A 27 27.21 -7.61 6.00
C ASN A 27 25.77 -7.13 5.84
N SER A 28 25.56 -6.01 5.14
CA SER A 28 24.20 -5.52 4.83
C SER A 28 23.39 -6.53 4.00
N ARG A 29 24.02 -7.24 3.05
CA ARG A 29 23.34 -8.29 2.27
C ARG A 29 22.92 -9.48 3.12
N ASN A 30 23.77 -9.92 4.03
CA ASN A 30 23.49 -11.04 4.93
C ASN A 30 22.35 -10.68 5.90
N GLU A 31 22.39 -9.49 6.49
CA GLU A 31 21.33 -8.99 7.37
C GLU A 31 19.98 -8.90 6.65
N THR A 32 19.98 -8.38 5.41
CA THR A 32 18.75 -8.27 4.61
C THR A 32 18.15 -9.64 4.26
N ALA A 33 19.01 -10.64 4.00
CA ALA A 33 18.57 -12.00 3.71
C ALA A 33 17.93 -12.64 4.96
N ASP A 34 18.55 -12.50 6.14
CA ASP A 34 18.02 -13.01 7.40
C ASP A 34 16.69 -12.33 7.79
N LEU A 35 16.59 -11.03 7.53
CA LEU A 35 15.34 -10.27 7.72
C LEU A 35 14.24 -10.78 6.78
N PHE A 36 14.57 -11.09 5.53
CA PHE A 36 13.62 -11.65 4.58
C PHE A 36 13.15 -13.06 4.98
N GLU A 37 14.03 -13.89 5.50
CA GLU A 37 13.65 -15.21 6.04
C GLU A 37 12.73 -15.09 7.26
N THR A 38 12.93 -14.07 8.09
CA THR A 38 12.01 -13.73 9.19
C THR A 38 10.68 -13.23 8.66
N TYR A 39 10.68 -12.40 7.62
CA TYR A 39 9.49 -11.91 6.93
C TYR A 39 8.63 -13.05 6.35
N ILE A 40 9.27 -13.99 5.63
CA ILE A 40 8.61 -15.15 5.03
C ILE A 40 7.86 -15.96 6.09
N ARG A 41 8.51 -16.23 7.24
CA ARG A 41 7.89 -16.93 8.37
C ARG A 41 6.76 -16.12 9.01
N LYS A 42 6.98 -14.83 9.27
CA LYS A 42 5.99 -13.95 9.92
C LYS A 42 4.68 -13.85 9.13
N TYR A 43 4.75 -13.83 7.80
CA TYR A 43 3.59 -13.67 6.93
C TYR A 43 3.18 -14.96 6.19
N ASN A 44 3.71 -16.12 6.60
CA ASN A 44 3.41 -17.44 6.02
C ASN A 44 3.51 -17.47 4.48
N LYS A 45 4.61 -16.94 3.93
CA LYS A 45 4.86 -16.90 2.49
C LYS A 45 5.32 -18.27 1.98
N THR A 46 4.89 -18.66 0.77
CA THR A 46 5.01 -20.05 0.27
C THR A 46 5.98 -20.23 -0.90
N TYR A 47 6.63 -19.18 -1.39
CA TYR A 47 7.47 -19.21 -2.59
C TYR A 47 8.92 -19.68 -2.35
N ARG A 48 9.25 -20.28 -1.21
CA ARG A 48 10.62 -20.71 -0.87
C ARG A 48 11.19 -21.72 -1.87
N ASN A 49 10.35 -22.61 -2.38
CA ASN A 49 10.75 -23.67 -3.30
C ASN A 49 10.76 -23.23 -4.77
N ASN A 50 10.27 -22.02 -5.08
CA ASN A 50 10.29 -21.47 -6.44
C ASN A 50 11.41 -20.44 -6.53
N SER A 51 12.56 -20.84 -7.07
CA SER A 51 13.76 -19.99 -7.09
C SER A 51 13.57 -18.69 -7.87
N LEU A 52 12.77 -18.70 -8.94
CA LEU A 52 12.48 -17.50 -9.74
C LEU A 52 11.58 -16.54 -8.96
N GLU A 53 10.50 -17.06 -8.37
CA GLU A 53 9.60 -16.23 -7.57
C GLU A 53 10.30 -15.70 -6.32
N TYR A 54 11.06 -16.53 -5.61
CA TYR A 54 11.83 -16.13 -4.44
C TYR A 54 12.75 -14.95 -4.75
N LYS A 55 13.53 -15.03 -5.84
CA LYS A 55 14.42 -13.93 -6.27
C LYS A 55 13.64 -12.64 -6.55
N ARG A 56 12.49 -12.74 -7.23
CA ARG A 56 11.62 -11.60 -7.53
C ARG A 56 11.05 -10.97 -6.25
N ARG A 57 10.54 -11.79 -5.34
CA ARG A 57 9.99 -11.37 -4.04
C ARG A 57 11.06 -10.73 -3.16
N TYR A 58 12.27 -11.27 -3.15
CA TYR A 58 13.40 -10.70 -2.44
C TYR A 58 13.80 -9.34 -3.01
N SER A 59 13.84 -9.19 -4.34
CA SER A 59 14.09 -7.90 -4.98
C SER A 59 13.03 -6.85 -4.62
N ASN A 60 11.76 -7.22 -4.62
CA ASN A 60 10.67 -6.33 -4.20
C ASN A 60 10.80 -5.95 -2.72
N PHE A 61 11.14 -6.92 -1.87
CA PHE A 61 11.38 -6.71 -0.45
C PHE A 61 12.50 -5.70 -0.18
N GLN A 62 13.62 -5.80 -0.90
CA GLN A 62 14.70 -4.81 -0.84
C GLN A 62 14.24 -3.41 -1.24
N ASN A 63 13.41 -3.30 -2.29
CA ASN A 63 12.84 -2.02 -2.71
C ASN A 63 11.91 -1.44 -1.64
N SER A 64 11.12 -2.28 -0.97
CA SER A 64 10.27 -1.87 0.15
C SER A 64 11.10 -1.34 1.33
N LEU A 65 12.21 -2.00 1.68
CA LEU A 65 13.12 -1.52 2.74
C LEU A 65 13.67 -0.13 2.42
N LYS A 66 14.17 0.08 1.20
CA LYS A 66 14.64 1.39 0.74
C LYS A 66 13.55 2.46 0.83
N SER A 67 12.33 2.08 0.47
CA SER A 67 11.17 3.00 0.51
C SER A 67 10.81 3.36 1.94
N ILE A 68 10.83 2.39 2.86
CA ILE A 68 10.59 2.60 4.29
C ILE A 68 11.64 3.54 4.88
N GLU A 69 12.92 3.30 4.60
CA GLU A 69 14.03 4.13 5.07
C GLU A 69 13.88 5.57 4.59
N LEU A 70 13.65 5.76 3.28
CA LEU A 70 13.47 7.09 2.68
C LEU A 70 12.25 7.83 3.26
N MET A 71 11.12 7.15 3.47
CA MET A 71 9.92 7.78 4.03
C MET A 71 10.10 8.14 5.51
N ASN A 72 10.82 7.31 6.27
CA ASN A 72 11.10 7.58 7.68
C ASN A 72 12.18 8.67 7.85
N SER A 73 13.18 8.74 6.96
CA SER A 73 14.24 9.76 7.01
C SER A 73 13.75 11.15 6.57
N ALA A 74 12.75 11.21 5.69
CA ALA A 74 12.14 12.47 5.24
C ALA A 74 11.22 13.12 6.30
N LYS A 75 11.07 12.52 7.47
CA LYS A 75 10.19 13.02 8.53
C LYS A 75 10.84 14.21 9.26
N SER A 76 10.42 15.42 8.92
CA SER A 76 10.95 16.68 9.48
C SER A 76 10.44 17.04 10.89
N SER A 77 9.45 16.32 11.43
CA SER A 77 8.88 16.57 12.77
C SER A 77 8.31 15.29 13.37
N ASP A 78 8.14 15.22 14.69
CA ASP A 78 7.52 14.06 15.38
C ASP A 78 6.09 13.75 14.89
N ILE A 79 5.44 14.70 14.22
CA ILE A 79 4.11 14.56 13.64
C ILE A 79 4.24 13.97 12.23
N GLY A 80 3.91 12.68 12.08
CA GLY A 80 3.94 11.99 10.79
C GLY A 80 3.81 10.47 10.95
N ALA A 81 3.55 9.78 9.83
CA ALA A 81 3.49 8.33 9.81
C ALA A 81 4.87 7.70 10.06
N ILE A 82 4.87 6.50 10.64
CA ILE A 82 6.04 5.63 10.73
C ILE A 82 5.80 4.45 9.80
N TYR A 83 6.73 4.22 8.89
CA TYR A 83 6.65 3.16 7.91
C TYR A 83 7.41 1.93 8.38
N GLY A 84 6.90 0.75 8.04
CA GLY A 84 7.50 -0.52 8.41
C GLY A 84 7.05 -1.65 7.48
N LEU A 85 7.63 -2.83 7.68
CA LEU A 85 7.30 -4.01 6.88
C LEU A 85 5.86 -4.46 7.13
N THR A 86 5.13 -4.73 6.04
CA THR A 86 3.77 -5.24 6.05
C THR A 86 3.68 -6.50 5.21
N LYS A 87 2.56 -7.24 5.27
CA LYS A 87 2.36 -8.46 4.45
C LYS A 87 2.48 -8.26 2.93
N PHE A 88 2.57 -7.01 2.47
CA PHE A 88 2.67 -6.61 1.07
C PHE A 88 4.08 -6.17 0.66
N SER A 89 5.06 -6.17 1.57
CA SER A 89 6.40 -5.65 1.32
C SER A 89 7.20 -6.45 0.26
N ASP A 90 6.72 -7.60 -0.18
CA ASP A 90 7.28 -8.42 -1.26
C ASP A 90 6.55 -8.27 -2.61
N LEU A 91 5.60 -7.34 -2.71
CA LEU A 91 4.89 -7.02 -3.94
C LEU A 91 5.50 -5.78 -4.60
N SER A 92 5.51 -5.74 -5.93
CA SER A 92 5.73 -4.48 -6.65
C SER A 92 4.48 -3.58 -6.56
N PRO A 93 4.60 -2.26 -6.82
CA PRO A 93 3.44 -1.37 -6.89
C PRO A 93 2.35 -1.86 -7.86
N ASP A 94 2.75 -2.37 -9.02
CA ASP A 94 1.81 -2.89 -10.03
C ASP A 94 1.11 -4.16 -9.58
N GLU A 95 1.84 -5.09 -8.94
CA GLU A 95 1.25 -6.29 -8.35
C GLU A 95 0.24 -5.92 -7.26
N PHE A 96 0.58 -4.97 -6.39
CA PHE A 96 -0.31 -4.52 -5.34
C PHE A 96 -1.59 -3.89 -5.92
N LEU A 97 -1.43 -3.04 -6.93
CA LEU A 97 -2.55 -2.40 -7.63
C LEU A 97 -3.46 -3.44 -8.30
N HIS A 98 -2.88 -4.40 -9.01
CA HIS A 98 -3.63 -5.41 -9.74
C HIS A 98 -4.37 -6.38 -8.81
N ASN A 99 -3.71 -6.81 -7.72
CA ASN A 99 -4.24 -7.86 -6.85
C ASN A 99 -5.18 -7.32 -5.76
N HIS A 100 -4.94 -6.10 -5.24
CA HIS A 100 -5.65 -5.61 -4.05
C HIS A 100 -6.52 -4.38 -4.30
N LEU A 101 -6.35 -3.67 -5.41
CA LEU A 101 -7.19 -2.53 -5.75
C LEU A 101 -8.19 -2.91 -6.85
N LEU A 102 -9.00 -1.94 -7.28
CA LEU A 102 -9.91 -2.11 -8.42
C LEU A 102 -9.17 -1.68 -9.69
N PRO A 103 -8.76 -2.63 -10.57
CA PRO A 103 -8.14 -2.27 -11.84
C PRO A 103 -9.12 -1.44 -12.69
N GLY A 104 -8.60 -0.47 -13.42
CA GLY A 104 -9.42 0.35 -14.30
C GLY A 104 -10.27 1.42 -13.59
N LEU A 105 -10.21 1.57 -12.25
CA LEU A 105 -11.06 2.52 -11.54
C LEU A 105 -10.73 3.96 -11.93
N HIS A 106 -9.45 4.29 -12.04
CA HIS A 106 -8.99 5.62 -12.44
C HIS A 106 -9.49 5.97 -13.85
N GLU A 107 -9.39 5.02 -14.77
CA GLU A 107 -9.85 5.13 -16.15
C GLU A 107 -11.38 5.25 -16.23
N ARG A 108 -12.12 4.47 -15.42
CA ARG A 108 -13.59 4.57 -15.33
C ARG A 108 -14.02 5.94 -14.81
N ILE A 109 -13.34 6.48 -13.79
CA ILE A 109 -13.61 7.82 -13.26
C ILE A 109 -13.29 8.89 -14.32
N ALA A 110 -12.14 8.79 -14.99
CA ALA A 110 -11.74 9.73 -16.04
C ALA A 110 -12.72 9.73 -17.22
N LYS A 111 -13.14 8.54 -17.69
CA LYS A 111 -14.15 8.39 -18.75
C LYS A 111 -15.51 8.96 -18.34
N ARG A 112 -15.95 8.72 -17.09
CA ARG A 112 -17.21 9.28 -16.58
C ARG A 112 -17.20 10.80 -16.58
N ASN A 113 -16.11 11.41 -16.12
CA ASN A 113 -15.94 12.87 -16.14
C ASN A 113 -15.91 13.45 -17.57
N TYR A 114 -15.42 12.70 -18.56
CA TYR A 114 -15.47 13.10 -19.97
C TYR A 114 -16.90 13.04 -20.54
N THR A 115 -17.66 11.99 -20.23
CA THR A 115 -19.05 11.84 -20.69
C THR A 115 -20.04 12.79 -20.00
N ASP A 116 -19.80 13.12 -18.72
CA ASP A 116 -20.67 14.00 -17.92
C ASP A 116 -20.55 15.48 -18.34
N LYS A 117 -19.39 15.87 -18.90
CA LYS A 117 -19.24 17.19 -19.55
C LYS A 117 -20.09 17.34 -20.82
N ASN A 118 -20.37 16.24 -21.53
CA ASN A 118 -21.11 16.26 -22.80
C ASN A 118 -22.62 16.00 -22.61
N ASN A 119 -23.02 15.38 -21.49
CA ASN A 119 -24.40 15.13 -21.12
C ASN A 119 -24.77 15.92 -19.85
N LEU A 120 -24.63 17.25 -19.90
CA LEU A 120 -25.15 18.15 -18.87
C LEU A 120 -26.69 18.21 -18.89
N HIS A 121 -27.36 17.05 -18.91
CA HIS A 121 -28.66 16.95 -18.29
C HIS A 121 -28.42 16.89 -16.79
N SER A 122 -28.33 18.10 -16.23
CA SER A 122 -28.43 18.46 -14.82
C SER A 122 -29.36 17.49 -14.08
N TYR A 123 -28.82 16.37 -13.59
CA TYR A 123 -29.38 15.65 -12.47
C TYR A 123 -29.18 16.56 -11.26
N LYS A 124 -30.02 17.59 -11.20
CA LYS A 124 -30.28 18.37 -9.99
C LYS A 124 -30.87 17.36 -9.03
N HIS A 125 -30.02 16.62 -8.34
CA HIS A 125 -30.31 16.32 -6.96
C HIS A 125 -30.51 17.70 -6.33
N ARG A 126 -31.77 18.13 -6.22
CA ARG A 126 -32.20 19.07 -5.21
C ARG A 126 -31.83 18.38 -3.90
N ARG A 127 -30.57 18.50 -3.50
CA ARG A 127 -30.20 18.46 -2.11
C ARG A 127 -30.97 19.65 -1.56
N HIS A 128 -32.16 19.38 -1.04
CA HIS A 128 -32.68 20.20 0.04
C HIS A 128 -31.60 20.09 1.12
N HIS A 129 -30.63 20.98 1.03
CA HIS A 129 -29.59 21.18 2.02
C HIS A 129 -30.27 21.91 3.17
N THR A 130 -31.27 21.29 3.78
CA THR A 130 -31.52 21.51 5.19
C THR A 130 -30.44 20.74 5.93
N ASN A 131 -29.18 21.19 5.75
CA ASN A 131 -28.23 21.12 6.84
C ASN A 131 -28.78 22.07 7.91
N HIS A 132 -29.86 21.67 8.58
CA HIS A 132 -30.09 22.04 9.95
C HIS A 132 -29.06 21.28 10.79
N ILE A 133 -27.77 21.47 10.47
CA ILE A 133 -26.78 21.52 11.53
C ILE A 133 -27.30 22.71 12.33
N HIS A 134 -28.01 22.42 13.42
CA HIS A 134 -28.44 23.44 14.35
C HIS A 134 -27.22 24.33 14.54
N LYS A 135 -27.32 25.63 14.22
CA LYS A 135 -26.22 26.63 14.23
C LYS A 135 -25.55 26.78 15.63
N ARG A 136 -25.83 25.86 16.56
CA ARG A 136 -25.47 25.80 17.97
C ARG A 136 -24.97 24.41 18.43
N ALA A 137 -24.85 23.41 17.55
CA ALA A 137 -24.32 22.12 17.97
C ALA A 137 -22.81 22.25 18.22
N VAL A 138 -22.41 22.26 19.50
CA VAL A 138 -21.00 22.12 19.90
C VAL A 138 -20.56 20.71 19.49
N LEU A 139 -19.70 20.63 18.48
CA LEU A 139 -19.16 19.35 18.02
C LEU A 139 -17.99 18.91 18.93
N PRO A 140 -17.87 17.61 19.20
CA PRO A 140 -16.74 17.09 19.96
C PRO A 140 -15.43 17.30 19.16
N GLN A 141 -14.34 17.63 19.87
CA GLN A 141 -13.01 17.79 19.26
C GLN A 141 -12.45 16.46 18.71
N LYS A 142 -12.87 15.32 19.27
CA LYS A 142 -12.43 13.98 18.87
C LYS A 142 -13.61 13.03 18.89
N VAL A 143 -13.72 12.19 17.87
CA VAL A 143 -14.74 11.14 17.77
C VAL A 143 -14.04 9.84 17.39
N ASP A 144 -14.32 8.79 18.15
CA ASP A 144 -13.95 7.43 17.82
C ASP A 144 -15.18 6.52 18.00
N TRP A 145 -15.77 6.08 16.90
CA TRP A 145 -16.95 5.23 16.92
C TRP A 145 -16.69 3.85 17.52
N ARG A 146 -15.42 3.40 17.59
CA ARG A 146 -15.06 2.12 18.23
C ARG A 146 -15.37 2.15 19.72
N THR A 147 -15.23 3.29 20.38
CA THR A 147 -15.54 3.43 21.82
C THR A 147 -17.04 3.32 22.11
N LYS A 148 -17.88 3.34 21.08
CA LYS A 148 -19.33 3.12 21.18
C LYS A 148 -19.72 1.66 20.96
N GLY A 149 -18.78 0.78 20.63
CA GLY A 149 -19.06 -0.64 20.40
C GLY A 149 -19.94 -0.91 19.17
N ILE A 150 -19.95 0.00 18.20
CA ILE A 150 -20.74 -0.12 16.96
C ILE A 150 -19.91 -0.48 15.73
N ILE A 151 -18.58 -0.58 15.89
CA ILE A 151 -17.65 -0.93 14.82
C ILE A 151 -17.30 -2.41 14.93
N GLY A 152 -17.51 -3.16 13.85
CA GLY A 152 -17.19 -4.58 13.78
C GLY A 152 -15.68 -4.87 13.78
N ALA A 153 -15.33 -6.17 13.82
CA ALA A 153 -13.95 -6.61 13.70
C ALA A 153 -13.35 -6.26 12.33
N ILE A 154 -12.05 -5.96 12.30
CA ILE A 154 -11.31 -5.65 11.07
C ILE A 154 -11.35 -6.88 10.15
N ARG A 155 -11.72 -6.66 8.88
CA ARG A 155 -11.80 -7.71 7.86
C ARG A 155 -10.65 -7.62 6.86
N ASN A 156 -10.47 -8.69 6.07
CA ASN A 156 -9.44 -8.76 5.04
C ASN A 156 -10.09 -9.11 3.69
N GLN A 157 -10.05 -8.18 2.75
CA GLN A 157 -10.61 -8.34 1.41
C GLN A 157 -9.88 -9.33 0.50
N LYS A 158 -8.68 -9.78 0.92
CA LYS A 158 -7.80 -10.65 0.12
C LYS A 158 -7.49 -10.00 -1.24
N ASP A 159 -7.47 -10.80 -2.30
CA ASP A 159 -6.94 -10.44 -3.61
C ASP A 159 -8.08 -10.14 -4.61
N CYS A 160 -9.15 -9.51 -4.12
CA CYS A 160 -10.42 -9.39 -4.84
C CYS A 160 -10.76 -7.95 -5.25
N GLY A 161 -9.99 -6.94 -4.82
CA GLY A 161 -10.35 -5.53 -5.06
C GLY A 161 -11.69 -5.11 -4.45
N GLY A 162 -12.18 -5.83 -3.43
CA GLY A 162 -13.53 -5.66 -2.87
C GLY A 162 -13.71 -4.46 -1.94
N CYS A 163 -12.74 -3.53 -1.84
CA CYS A 163 -12.73 -2.45 -0.85
C CYS A 163 -14.03 -1.64 -0.79
N TRP A 164 -14.68 -1.40 -1.92
CA TRP A 164 -15.95 -0.68 -2.01
C TRP A 164 -17.11 -1.44 -1.33
N ALA A 165 -17.12 -2.77 -1.42
CA ALA A 165 -18.13 -3.64 -0.83
C ALA A 165 -17.96 -3.68 0.70
N PHE A 166 -16.71 -3.82 1.17
CA PHE A 166 -16.38 -3.74 2.60
C PHE A 166 -16.78 -2.38 3.19
N SER A 167 -16.39 -1.27 2.54
CA SER A 167 -16.73 0.09 2.98
C SER A 167 -18.25 0.30 3.11
N THR A 168 -19.02 -0.19 2.13
CA THR A 168 -20.48 -0.09 2.15
C THR A 168 -21.08 -0.93 3.28
N VAL A 169 -20.70 -2.21 3.37
CA VAL A 169 -21.23 -3.13 4.37
C VAL A 169 -20.91 -2.67 5.78
N GLU A 170 -19.66 -2.34 6.10
CA GLU A 170 -19.25 -1.91 7.45
C GLU A 170 -19.96 -0.63 7.88
N THR A 171 -20.26 0.27 6.94
CA THR A 171 -21.06 1.47 7.21
C THR A 171 -22.50 1.10 7.59
N VAL A 172 -23.14 0.21 6.82
CA VAL A 172 -24.52 -0.24 7.10
C VAL A 172 -24.60 -1.00 8.42
N GLU A 173 -23.63 -1.88 8.70
CA GLU A 173 -23.52 -2.59 9.98
C GLU A 173 -23.44 -1.61 11.16
N SER A 174 -22.60 -0.57 11.03
CA SER A 174 -22.42 0.45 12.07
C SER A 174 -23.69 1.28 12.28
N MET A 175 -24.40 1.64 11.19
CA MET A 175 -25.68 2.36 11.27
C MET A 175 -26.79 1.50 11.89
N ASN A 176 -26.82 0.20 11.57
CA ASN A 176 -27.76 -0.73 12.20
C ASN A 176 -27.46 -0.85 13.70
N ALA A 177 -26.19 -1.05 14.07
CA ALA A 177 -25.77 -1.14 15.47
C ALA A 177 -26.06 0.14 16.27
N LEU A 178 -25.95 1.32 15.65
CA LEU A 178 -26.37 2.58 16.26
C LEU A 178 -27.86 2.61 16.61
N LYS A 179 -28.71 2.01 15.78
CA LYS A 179 -30.17 2.00 15.96
C LYS A 179 -30.63 0.89 16.89
N THR A 180 -30.05 -0.29 16.77
CA THR A 180 -30.51 -1.52 17.47
C THR A 180 -29.70 -1.82 18.73
N GLY A 181 -28.53 -1.21 18.89
CA GLY A 181 -27.57 -1.54 19.94
C GLY A 181 -26.80 -2.85 19.70
N LYS A 182 -26.96 -3.49 18.53
CA LYS A 182 -26.34 -4.79 18.22
C LYS A 182 -25.60 -4.75 16.88
N ILE A 183 -24.34 -5.20 16.89
CA ILE A 183 -23.60 -5.42 15.64
C ILE A 183 -24.10 -6.70 14.98
N GLU A 184 -24.57 -6.56 13.75
CA GLU A 184 -24.90 -7.68 12.87
C GLU A 184 -23.85 -7.76 11.77
N THR A 185 -23.37 -8.97 11.49
CA THR A 185 -22.41 -9.22 10.40
C THR A 185 -23.17 -9.49 9.12
N LEU A 186 -23.03 -8.60 8.13
CA LEU A 186 -23.67 -8.69 6.83
C LEU A 186 -22.73 -9.30 5.77
N SER A 187 -23.33 -9.86 4.72
CA SER A 187 -22.60 -10.52 3.63
C SER A 187 -21.98 -9.50 2.68
N VAL A 188 -20.65 -9.34 2.75
CA VAL A 188 -19.88 -8.57 1.77
C VAL A 188 -20.01 -9.17 0.37
N GLN A 189 -20.10 -10.49 0.25
CA GLN A 189 -20.17 -11.14 -1.06
C GLN A 189 -21.49 -10.85 -1.78
N GLN A 190 -22.62 -10.77 -1.07
CA GLN A 190 -23.91 -10.44 -1.66
C GLN A 190 -23.95 -9.01 -2.23
N SER A 191 -23.18 -8.10 -1.65
CA SER A 191 -23.13 -6.71 -2.13
C SER A 191 -22.42 -6.58 -3.48
N LYS A 192 -21.60 -7.55 -3.91
CA LYS A 192 -20.91 -7.52 -5.19
C LYS A 192 -21.88 -7.86 -6.33
N PRO A 193 -21.97 -7.06 -7.40
CA PRO A 193 -22.65 -7.50 -8.61
C PRO A 193 -21.97 -8.78 -9.11
N LEU A 194 -22.78 -9.75 -9.54
CA LEU A 194 -22.32 -10.89 -10.31
C LEU A 194 -21.67 -10.32 -11.58
N ILE A 195 -20.34 -10.39 -11.65
CA ILE A 195 -19.58 -10.13 -12.88
C ILE A 195 -19.33 -11.49 -13.52
#